data_AF-D5WQ86-F1
#
_entry.id   AF-D5WQ86-F1
#
_cell.length_a   1.000
_cell.length_b   1.000
_cell.length_c   1.000
_cell.angle_alpha   90.00
_cell.angle_beta   90.00
_cell.angle_gamma   90.00
#
_symmetry.space_group_name_H-M   'P 1'
#
loop_
_entity.id
_entity.type
_entity.pdbx_description
1 polymer ?
#
loop_
_entity_poly.entity_id
_entity_poly.type
_entity_poly.pdbx_seq_one_letter_code
_entity_poly.pdbx_strand_id
1 'polypeptide(L)'
;MNSLSLKFCKKNLEKSGDVLRALQEKYPDLKIEVSDCLDVCGLCTDVPFVLRNNAIVHGRNARDLYLKLERGMQPFFRRDPIPGTAAAMALKSGASDTSSSQS
;
A
#
# COMPACT_ATOMS: atom_id res chain seq x y z
N MET A 1 7.02 -6.20 14.42
CA MET A 1 6.74 -4.90 13.76
C MET A 1 6.92 -5.12 12.27
N ASN A 2 5.84 -5.34 11.52
CA ASN A 2 5.97 -5.54 10.07
C ASN A 2 5.88 -4.18 9.39
N SER A 3 7.00 -3.45 9.36
CA SER A 3 7.12 -2.20 8.62
C SER A 3 6.98 -2.49 7.12
N LEU A 4 6.00 -1.89 6.46
CA LEU A 4 5.82 -2.00 5.02
C LEU A 4 6.92 -1.18 4.33
N SER A 5 7.72 -1.83 3.49
CA SER A 5 8.81 -1.22 2.73
C SER A 5 8.55 -1.38 1.23
N LEU A 6 8.68 -0.27 0.50
CA LEU A 6 8.62 -0.26 -0.96
C LEU A 6 9.98 0.10 -1.51
N LYS A 7 10.48 -0.67 -2.49
CA LYS A 7 11.73 -0.38 -3.21
C LYS A 7 11.46 -0.18 -4.69
N PHE A 8 11.90 0.94 -5.22
CA PHE A 8 11.82 1.28 -6.63
C PHE A 8 13.19 1.17 -7.30
N CYS A 9 13.21 0.69 -8.54
CA CYS A 9 14.41 0.66 -9.37
C CYS A 9 14.53 2.00 -10.10
N LYS A 10 15.69 2.66 -9.99
CA LYS A 10 15.98 3.94 -10.65
C LYS A 10 15.77 3.89 -12.16
N LYS A 11 16.16 2.78 -12.80
CA LYS A 11 15.97 2.56 -14.24
C LYS A 11 14.51 2.33 -14.64
N ASN A 12 13.65 1.89 -13.72
CA ASN A 12 12.22 1.68 -13.98
C ASN A 12 11.39 2.94 -13.68
N LEU A 13 11.98 3.98 -13.07
CA LEU A 13 11.29 5.21 -12.68
C LEU A 13 10.63 5.93 -13.85
N GLU A 14 11.14 5.78 -15.07
CA GLU A 14 10.47 6.33 -16.26
C GLU A 14 9.03 5.81 -16.40
N LYS A 15 8.76 4.56 -15.97
CA LYS A 15 7.43 3.93 -16.02
C LYS A 15 6.69 3.96 -14.68
N SER A 16 7.42 3.89 -13.57
CA SER A 16 6.85 3.80 -12.22
C SER A 16 6.89 5.12 -11.44
N GLY A 17 7.42 6.20 -12.02
CA GLY A 17 7.65 7.48 -11.34
C GLY A 17 6.38 8.18 -10.90
N ASP A 18 5.32 8.11 -11.70
CA ASP A 18 3.99 8.63 -11.32
C ASP A 18 3.44 7.93 -10.07
N VAL A 19 3.69 6.61 -9.97
CA VAL A 19 3.26 5.80 -8.81
C VAL A 19 4.06 6.19 -7.57
N LEU A 20 5.37 6.40 -7.71
CA LEU A 20 6.22 6.87 -6.62
C LEU A 20 5.71 8.19 -6.04
N ARG A 21 5.48 9.20 -6.89
CA ARG A 21 4.98 10.51 -6.48
C ARG A 21 3.61 10.39 -5.80
N ALA A 22 2.67 9.68 -6.41
CA ALA A 22 1.33 9.49 -5.84
C ALA A 22 1.35 8.79 -4.47
N LEU A 23 2.29 7.88 -4.24
CA LEU A 23 2.45 7.21 -2.94
C LEU A 23 3.07 8.13 -1.90
N GLN A 24 4.06 8.95 -2.27
CA GLN A 24 4.67 9.93 -1.37
C GLN A 24 3.66 11.00 -0.94
N GLU A 25 2.81 11.47 -1.86
CA GLU A 25 1.76 12.46 -1.55
C GLU A 25 0.66 11.88 -0.65
N LYS A 26 0.25 10.63 -0.90
CA LYS A 26 -0.86 10.01 -0.16
C LYS A 26 -0.44 9.40 1.17
N TYR A 27 0.79 8.90 1.27
CA TYR A 27 1.30 8.18 2.43
C TYR A 27 2.71 8.70 2.78
N PRO A 28 2.82 9.87 3.42
CA PRO A 28 4.12 10.45 3.79
C PRO A 28 4.91 9.59 4.78
N ASP A 29 4.22 8.80 5.61
CA ASP A 29 4.84 7.91 6.60
C ASP A 29 5.33 6.58 6.00
N LEU A 30 5.11 6.36 4.70
CA LEU A 30 5.48 5.11 4.05
C LEU A 30 6.97 5.05 3.79
N LYS A 31 7.61 3.95 4.19
CA LYS A 31 9.04 3.73 3.94
C LYS A 31 9.26 3.37 2.47
N ILE A 32 9.64 4.36 1.67
CA ILE A 32 9.97 4.19 0.27
C ILE A 32 11.48 4.38 0.05
N GLU A 33 12.11 3.40 -0.56
CA GLU A 33 13.53 3.40 -0.92
C GLU A 33 13.66 3.37 -2.45
N VAL A 34 14.61 4.12 -2.99
CA VAL A 34 14.95 4.08 -4.41
C VAL A 34 16.37 3.52 -4.52
N SER A 35 16.52 2.40 -5.23
CA SER A 35 17.79 1.72 -5.44
C SER A 35 18.19 1.80 -6.91
N ASP A 36 19.49 1.80 -7.20
CA ASP A 36 19.98 1.93 -8.58
C ASP A 36 19.55 0.75 -9.49
N CYS A 37 19.55 -0.47 -8.94
CA CYS A 37 19.05 -1.68 -9.58
C CYS A 37 18.41 -2.59 -8.53
N LEU A 38 17.43 -3.40 -8.95
CA LEU A 38 16.76 -4.40 -8.11
C LEU A 38 16.91 -5.83 -8.67
N ASP A 39 17.79 -6.01 -9.66
CA ASP A 39 18.08 -7.28 -10.36
C ASP A 39 16.86 -7.95 -11.02
N VAL A 40 15.77 -7.20 -11.19
CA VAL A 40 14.56 -7.62 -11.90
C VAL A 40 14.55 -7.09 -13.34
N CYS A 41 15.72 -7.06 -13.99
CA CYS A 41 15.92 -6.38 -15.28
C CYS A 41 15.01 -6.91 -16.39
N GLY A 42 14.72 -8.22 -16.41
CA GLY A 42 13.81 -8.84 -17.38
C GLY A 42 12.36 -8.33 -17.29
N LEU A 43 11.92 -7.80 -16.13
CA LEU A 43 10.62 -7.15 -15.99
C LEU A 43 10.73 -5.61 -16.08
N CYS A 44 11.86 -5.05 -15.66
CA CYS A 44 12.14 -3.62 -15.64
C CYS A 44 12.00 -2.95 -17.01
N THR A 45 12.41 -3.65 -18.08
CA THR A 45 12.36 -3.14 -19.46
C THR A 45 10.97 -3.21 -20.05
N ASP A 46 10.07 -4.00 -19.48
CA ASP A 46 8.79 -4.33 -20.11
C ASP A 46 7.67 -3.59 -19.37
N VAL A 47 7.61 -3.73 -18.05
CA VAL A 47 6.48 -3.26 -17.23
C VAL A 47 6.93 -2.41 -16.03
N PRO A 48 6.06 -1.52 -15.53
CA PRO A 48 6.29 -0.85 -14.25
C PRO A 48 6.17 -1.84 -13.10
N PHE A 49 7.15 -1.83 -12.19
CA PHE A 49 7.17 -2.70 -11.02
C PHE A 49 7.69 -2.00 -9.77
N VAL A 50 7.42 -2.59 -8.62
CA VAL A 50 8.00 -2.22 -7.32
C VAL A 50 8.22 -3.49 -6.50
N LEU A 51 9.21 -3.46 -5.61
CA LEU A 51 9.35 -4.49 -4.57
C LEU A 51 8.62 -4.05 -3.31
N ARG A 52 7.67 -4.86 -2.84
CA ARG A 52 7.00 -4.68 -1.56
C ARG A 52 7.49 -5.77 -0.61
N ASN A 53 8.27 -5.41 0.41
CA ASN A 53 8.88 -6.37 1.35
C ASN A 53 9.57 -7.53 0.60
N ASN A 54 10.42 -7.21 -0.37
CA ASN A 54 11.09 -8.16 -1.27
C ASN A 54 10.20 -8.99 -2.20
N ALA A 55 8.87 -8.80 -2.21
CA ALA A 55 7.99 -9.41 -3.20
C ALA A 55 7.79 -8.48 -4.41
N ILE A 56 7.86 -9.03 -5.62
CA ILE A 56 7.65 -8.28 -6.86
C ILE A 56 6.15 -8.02 -7.05
N VAL A 57 5.80 -6.75 -7.22
CA VAL A 57 4.46 -6.31 -7.64
C VAL A 57 4.63 -5.54 -8.94
N HIS A 58 3.98 -6.00 -10.01
CA HIS A 58 4.03 -5.35 -11.32
C HIS A 58 2.62 -5.06 -11.84
N GLY A 59 2.51 -4.00 -12.64
CA GLY A 59 1.29 -3.61 -13.33
C GLY A 59 1.51 -3.59 -14.83
N ARG A 60 0.45 -3.63 -15.62
CA ARG A 60 0.57 -3.40 -17.07
C ARG A 60 1.02 -1.96 -17.36
N ASN A 61 0.41 -1.01 -16.64
CA ASN A 61 0.69 0.43 -16.73
C ASN A 61 0.87 1.00 -15.32
N ALA A 62 1.36 2.24 -15.19
CA ALA A 62 1.56 2.92 -13.91
C ALA A 62 0.29 2.91 -13.03
N ARG A 63 -0.88 3.20 -13.63
CA ARG A 63 -2.17 3.17 -12.94
C ARG A 63 -2.52 1.78 -12.38
N ASP A 64 -2.26 0.73 -13.15
CA ASP A 64 -2.54 -0.66 -12.73
C ASP A 64 -1.62 -1.06 -11.57
N LEU A 65 -0.34 -0.67 -11.63
CA LEU A 65 0.61 -0.86 -10.54
C LEU A 65 0.13 -0.16 -9.25
N TYR A 66 -0.30 1.10 -9.35
CA TYR A 66 -0.82 1.85 -8.22
C TYR A 66 -2.03 1.16 -7.57
N LEU A 67 -3.02 0.74 -8.38
CA LEU A 67 -4.22 0.05 -7.87
C LEU A 67 -3.88 -1.27 -7.17
N LYS A 68 -2.93 -2.05 -7.71
CA LYS A 68 -2.46 -3.29 -7.08
C LYS A 68 -1.77 -3.02 -5.75
N LEU A 69 -0.96 -1.96 -5.68
CA LEU A 69 -0.30 -1.56 -4.45
C LEU A 69 -1.31 -1.09 -3.41
N GLU A 70 -2.23 -0.21 -3.79
CA GLU A 70 -3.27 0.30 -2.90
C GLU A 70 -4.10 -0.84 -2.29
N ARG A 71 -4.59 -1.78 -3.12
CA ARG A 71 -5.31 -2.97 -2.64
C ARG A 71 -4.46 -3.84 -1.70
N GLY A 72 -3.18 -3.99 -2.00
CA GLY A 72 -2.24 -4.76 -1.17
C GLY A 72 -1.84 -4.05 0.14
N MET A 73 -1.97 -2.73 0.20
CA MET A 73 -1.63 -1.90 1.36
C MET A 73 -2.84 -1.62 2.27
N GLN A 74 -4.07 -1.66 1.74
CA GLN A 74 -5.31 -1.45 2.51
C GLN A 74 -5.40 -2.24 3.84
N PRO A 75 -4.99 -3.53 3.92
CA PRO A 75 -5.04 -4.28 5.17
C PRO A 75 -4.10 -3.74 6.25
N PHE A 76 -3.02 -3.05 5.86
CA PHE A 76 -2.03 -2.51 6.79
C PHE A 76 -2.41 -1.13 7.33
N PHE A 77 -3.17 -0.35 6.55
CA PHE A 77 -3.57 1.01 6.91
C PHE A 77 -4.95 1.08 7.58
N ARG A 78 -5.84 0.12 7.31
CA ARG A 78 -7.06 -0.02 8.11
C ARG A 78 -6.72 -0.66 9.46
N ARG A 79 -6.88 0.12 10.52
CA ARG A 79 -7.04 -0.40 11.89
C ARG A 79 -8.41 -1.05 12.09
N ASP A 80 -9.29 -0.99 11.09
CA ASP A 80 -10.59 -1.65 11.15
C ASP A 80 -10.37 -3.17 11.12
N PRO A 81 -10.81 -3.90 12.15
CA PRO A 81 -10.72 -5.35 12.13
C PRO A 81 -11.52 -5.90 10.95
N ILE A 82 -10.98 -6.93 10.32
CA ILE A 82 -11.61 -7.57 9.17
C ILE A 82 -13.04 -8.00 9.55
N PRO A 83 -14.08 -7.62 8.77
CA PRO A 83 -15.46 -8.00 9.06
C PRO A 83 -15.58 -9.51 9.28
N GLY A 84 -16.22 -9.92 10.39
CA GLY A 84 -16.38 -11.33 10.76
C GLY A 84 -15.27 -11.90 11.66
N THR A 85 -14.25 -11.12 12.00
CA THR A 85 -13.27 -11.51 13.05
C THR A 85 -13.79 -11.21 14.45
N ALA A 86 -13.27 -11.91 15.46
CA ALA A 86 -13.61 -11.66 16.87
C ALA A 86 -13.37 -10.18 17.27
N ALA A 87 -12.29 -9.57 16.77
CA ALA A 87 -12.01 -8.15 16.97
C ALA A 87 -13.05 -7.23 16.30
N ALA A 88 -13.58 -7.59 15.13
CA ALA A 88 -14.67 -6.84 14.48
C ALA A 88 -15.98 -6.96 15.25
N MET A 89 -16.30 -8.15 15.77
CA MET A 89 -17.49 -8.38 16.59
C MET A 89 -17.41 -7.64 17.93
N ALA A 90 -16.22 -7.56 18.54
CA ALA A 90 -15.99 -6.83 19.79
C ALA A 90 -16.25 -5.32 19.64
N LEU A 91 -15.79 -4.69 18.55
CA LEU A 91 -16.11 -3.29 18.26
C LEU A 91 -17.61 -3.06 18.00
N LYS A 92 -18.27 -4.01 17.33
CA LYS A 92 -19.72 -3.93 17.06
C LYS A 92 -20.58 -4.13 18.31
N SER A 93 -20.06 -4.88 19.30
CA SER A 93 -20.73 -5.17 20.57
C SER A 93 -20.48 -4.09 21.64
N GLY A 94 -19.56 -3.16 21.40
CA GLY A 94 -19.33 -1.97 22.24
C GLY A 94 -20.19 -0.76 21.86
N ALA A 95 -21.09 -0.90 20.88
CA ALA A 95 -22.03 0.14 20.47
C ALA A 95 -23.43 -0.15 21.03
N SER A 96 -23.56 -0.11 22.36
CA SER A 96 -24.85 -0.06 23.04
C SER A 96 -24.78 0.94 24.20
N ASP A 97 -25.67 1.95 24.13
CA ASP A 97 -26.08 2.93 25.15
C ASP A 97 -25.08 4.05 25.53
N THR A 98 -25.42 5.33 25.75
CA THR A 98 -26.67 6.15 25.85
C THR A 98 -26.22 7.64 25.93
N SER A 99 -26.86 8.62 25.28
CA SER A 99 -27.68 9.73 25.86
C SER A 99 -27.73 10.85 24.77
N SER A 100 -28.86 11.23 24.14
CA SER A 100 -30.00 12.03 24.61
C SER A 100 -29.65 13.43 25.15
N SER A 101 -30.11 14.46 24.42
CA SER A 101 -30.67 15.78 24.83
C SER A 101 -29.92 16.63 25.86
N GLN A 102 -29.74 17.96 25.72
CA GLN A 102 -30.75 19.04 25.76
C GLN A 102 -30.05 20.34 25.29
N SER A 103 -30.62 21.11 24.35
CA SER A 103 -31.44 22.33 24.57
C SER A 103 -30.63 23.57 24.96
#